data_AF-A0A955NU29-F1
#
_entry.id   AF-A0A955NU29-F1
#
_cell.length_a   1.000
_cell.length_b   1.000
_cell.length_c   1.000
_cell.angle_alpha   90.00
_cell.angle_beta   90.00
_cell.angle_gamma   90.00
#
_symmetry.space_group_name_H-M   'P 1'
#
loop_
_entity.id
_entity.type
_entity.pdbx_description
1 polymer ?
#
loop_
_entity_poly.entity_id
_entity_poly.type
_entity_poly.pdbx_seq_one_letter_code
_entity_poly.pdbx_strand_id
1 'polypeptide(L)'
;TTYDPDLSSVEFIQNPAELTPDLPDWRFYFPVGDPREFSNNLHAFQANTPYLIQCSEPVIWKVVGKPVFSKQEWRPDSYNFVGFHVDPNQPPTLEDWFSASVSHQPLDLWKLDSDGDWQKVYTTNSTALQSGEAYWVYTNGQSDFQGPVKIDLPQGRELDFARGLVEQDIDISIIDGSPRTIAFKRLSSLNAPDLDLPQIAGPVPLSIFKTVQDGETTRLEYVDLPTTVDFTGIDSISRPVQIAVDRNKMGNAPEGFEFQSLLEITDGQGFRRCIGVSSENRQRVSKNTSAKGVGAVPIDPNAGLWVGDVVLKTVDEVDVSPISLTPTATEFEFLVMLHVDEVGTVRLLNEVIQLYREGSTHPDPTNPDLEVVDEPGRYVLVTPSAPDSVMNEIGKTLLPATLRDGREFARRISTAAYTLIDENGNAEEPVVTSIGSFGATGASIEANLKIADSDPNNPFHHQYHPQHRYPKPGENFPDWTIDWNMEFTFTADPPDGVNTAGWGDTQLGGTYRQEIEGLANDTIVAGGYFKLQRASPVPVLNDGVTN
;
A
#
# COMPACT_ATOMS: atom_id res chain seq x y z
N THR A 1 -9.45 -34.43 -14.46
CA THR A 1 -10.49 -34.20 -13.43
C THR A 1 -9.90 -33.44 -12.26
N THR A 2 -10.73 -32.79 -11.45
CA THR A 2 -10.33 -32.12 -10.20
C THR A 2 -11.19 -32.59 -9.05
N TYR A 3 -10.62 -32.66 -7.86
CA TYR A 3 -11.33 -32.99 -6.64
C TYR A 3 -12.05 -31.75 -6.08
N ASP A 4 -13.29 -31.92 -5.59
CA ASP A 4 -14.11 -30.86 -4.98
C ASP A 4 -14.39 -31.18 -3.49
N PRO A 5 -13.83 -30.40 -2.55
CA PRO A 5 -13.88 -30.73 -1.13
C PRO A 5 -15.24 -30.46 -0.44
N ASP A 6 -16.30 -30.03 -1.14
CA ASP A 6 -17.54 -29.62 -0.46
C ASP A 6 -18.63 -30.69 -0.28
N LEU A 7 -18.50 -31.92 -0.79
CA LEU A 7 -19.56 -32.91 -0.72
C LEU A 7 -19.03 -34.33 -0.41
N SER A 8 -19.69 -35.01 0.53
CA SER A 8 -19.73 -36.48 0.78
C SER A 8 -18.46 -37.28 1.15
N SER A 9 -18.68 -38.47 1.73
CA SER A 9 -17.75 -39.30 2.52
C SER A 9 -17.08 -40.47 1.76
N VAL A 10 -17.06 -40.46 0.42
CA VAL A 10 -16.34 -41.47 -0.38
C VAL A 10 -15.28 -40.76 -1.23
N GLU A 11 -14.21 -40.33 -0.56
CA GLU A 11 -13.21 -39.41 -1.11
C GLU A 11 -12.03 -40.15 -1.76
N PHE A 12 -11.63 -41.30 -1.19
CA PHE A 12 -10.46 -42.06 -1.63
C PHE A 12 -10.81 -43.03 -2.77
N ILE A 13 -10.05 -42.94 -3.87
CA ILE A 13 -10.19 -43.82 -5.03
C ILE A 13 -8.86 -44.53 -5.23
N GLN A 14 -8.88 -45.86 -5.26
CA GLN A 14 -7.67 -46.68 -5.42
C GLN A 14 -7.26 -46.86 -6.88
N ASN A 15 -8.23 -46.85 -7.81
CA ASN A 15 -7.97 -46.98 -9.24
C ASN A 15 -8.55 -45.76 -9.99
N PRO A 16 -7.72 -44.83 -10.47
CA PRO A 16 -8.17 -43.66 -11.23
C PRO A 16 -8.96 -44.00 -12.50
N ALA A 17 -8.78 -45.20 -13.07
CA ALA A 17 -9.51 -45.62 -14.27
C ALA A 17 -11.01 -45.86 -13.99
N GLU A 18 -11.42 -45.97 -12.73
CA GLU A 18 -12.81 -46.12 -12.31
C GLU A 18 -13.54 -44.78 -12.15
N LEU A 19 -12.85 -43.64 -12.35
CA LEU A 19 -13.45 -42.32 -12.29
C LEU A 19 -14.46 -42.11 -13.43
N THR A 20 -15.71 -41.85 -13.06
CA THR A 20 -16.80 -41.58 -13.99
C THR A 20 -17.46 -40.21 -13.73
N PRO A 21 -17.98 -39.50 -14.76
CA PRO A 21 -18.52 -38.14 -14.62
C PRO A 21 -19.74 -37.99 -13.69
N ASP A 22 -20.37 -39.09 -13.30
CA ASP A 22 -21.50 -39.15 -12.37
C ASP A 22 -21.07 -39.14 -10.89
N LEU A 23 -19.77 -39.21 -10.60
CA LEU A 23 -19.24 -39.05 -9.25
C LEU A 23 -19.34 -37.57 -8.81
N PRO A 24 -20.08 -37.25 -7.73
CA PRO A 24 -20.34 -35.86 -7.33
C PRO A 24 -19.10 -35.11 -6.86
N ASP A 25 -18.08 -35.83 -6.39
CA ASP A 25 -16.92 -35.25 -5.68
C ASP A 25 -15.76 -34.91 -6.65
N TRP A 26 -15.95 -35.14 -7.95
CA TRP A 26 -14.97 -34.86 -9.00
C TRP A 26 -15.58 -34.04 -10.14
N ARG A 27 -14.86 -33.02 -10.60
CA ARG A 27 -15.20 -32.31 -11.82
C ARG A 27 -14.35 -32.80 -12.99
N PHE A 28 -14.97 -32.96 -14.14
CA PHE A 28 -14.42 -33.55 -15.37
C PHE A 28 -14.33 -32.51 -16.48
N TYR A 29 -13.23 -32.61 -17.22
CA TYR A 29 -13.03 -31.93 -18.49
C TYR A 29 -12.56 -32.97 -19.50
N PHE A 30 -13.28 -33.05 -20.61
CA PHE A 30 -12.94 -33.77 -21.83
C PHE A 30 -12.62 -32.74 -22.92
N PRO A 31 -11.57 -32.97 -23.73
CA PRO A 31 -11.18 -32.05 -24.79
C PRO A 31 -12.25 -31.97 -25.89
N VAL A 32 -12.24 -30.87 -26.63
CA VAL A 32 -13.16 -30.63 -27.75
C VAL A 32 -13.11 -31.80 -28.75
N GLY A 33 -14.27 -32.38 -29.05
CA GLY A 33 -14.42 -33.52 -29.95
C GLY A 33 -14.41 -34.91 -29.27
N ASP A 34 -14.21 -35.01 -27.96
CA ASP A 34 -14.48 -36.25 -27.22
C ASP A 34 -16.01 -36.48 -27.16
N PRO A 35 -16.52 -37.70 -27.40
CA PRO A 35 -17.95 -38.00 -27.30
C PRO A 35 -18.59 -37.65 -25.95
N ARG A 36 -17.80 -37.52 -24.88
CA ARG A 36 -18.23 -37.18 -23.51
C ARG A 36 -18.15 -35.70 -23.18
N GLU A 37 -17.75 -34.83 -24.12
CA GLU A 37 -17.60 -33.38 -23.93
C GLU A 37 -18.86 -32.72 -23.32
N PHE A 38 -20.05 -33.23 -23.65
CA PHE A 38 -21.33 -32.74 -23.11
C PHE A 38 -21.48 -32.88 -21.59
N SER A 39 -20.64 -33.70 -20.93
CA SER A 39 -20.63 -33.92 -19.48
C SER A 39 -19.58 -33.07 -18.75
N ASN A 40 -18.92 -32.14 -19.45
CA ASN A 40 -17.93 -31.24 -18.84
C ASN A 40 -18.57 -30.35 -17.77
N ASN A 41 -17.99 -30.37 -16.57
CA ASN A 41 -18.36 -29.50 -15.45
C ASN A 41 -17.12 -28.82 -14.80
N LEU A 42 -15.91 -29.10 -15.30
CA LEU A 42 -14.70 -28.36 -14.97
C LEU A 42 -14.45 -27.26 -16.01
N HIS A 43 -14.76 -26.02 -15.65
CA HIS A 43 -14.66 -24.87 -16.57
C HIS A 43 -13.45 -23.97 -16.32
N ALA A 44 -12.78 -24.11 -15.17
CA ALA A 44 -11.60 -23.33 -14.82
C ALA A 44 -10.67 -24.12 -13.88
N PHE A 45 -9.37 -23.88 -14.00
CA PHE A 45 -8.39 -24.34 -13.00
C PHE A 45 -8.44 -23.43 -11.78
N GLN A 46 -8.42 -24.04 -10.61
CA GLN A 46 -8.39 -23.41 -9.31
C GLN A 46 -6.99 -23.56 -8.71
N ALA A 47 -6.54 -22.52 -8.02
CA ALA A 47 -5.24 -22.54 -7.36
C ALA A 47 -5.24 -23.44 -6.13
N ASN A 48 -4.10 -24.07 -5.85
CA ASN A 48 -3.94 -25.01 -4.73
C ASN A 48 -4.91 -26.21 -4.76
N THR A 49 -5.36 -26.60 -5.96
CA THR A 49 -6.21 -27.78 -6.16
C THR A 49 -5.42 -28.81 -6.97
N PRO A 50 -5.41 -30.09 -6.57
CA PRO A 50 -4.76 -31.13 -7.36
C PRO A 50 -5.65 -31.60 -8.51
N TYR A 51 -5.02 -31.94 -9.63
CA TYR A 51 -5.68 -32.39 -10.85
C TYR A 51 -5.13 -33.74 -11.28
N LEU A 52 -6.01 -34.66 -11.67
CA LEU A 52 -5.62 -35.86 -12.41
C LEU A 52 -5.78 -35.58 -13.90
N ILE A 53 -4.69 -35.74 -14.64
CA ILE A 53 -4.62 -35.43 -16.06
C ILE A 53 -4.25 -36.70 -16.80
N GLN A 54 -5.25 -37.28 -17.48
CA GLN A 54 -5.00 -38.42 -18.36
C GLN A 54 -4.35 -37.91 -19.65
N CYS A 55 -3.16 -38.42 -19.96
CA CYS A 55 -2.42 -38.08 -21.18
C CYS A 55 -2.20 -39.36 -21.99
N SER A 56 -2.28 -39.27 -23.33
CA SER A 56 -1.97 -40.40 -24.22
C SER A 56 -0.46 -40.65 -24.36
N GLU A 57 0.34 -39.61 -24.13
CA GLU A 57 1.79 -39.60 -24.21
C GLU A 57 2.34 -38.65 -23.13
N PRO A 58 3.59 -38.82 -22.66
CA PRO A 58 4.22 -37.90 -21.72
C PRO A 58 4.22 -36.45 -22.23
N VAL A 59 3.81 -35.50 -21.39
CA VAL A 59 3.72 -34.06 -21.75
C VAL A 59 4.32 -33.18 -20.65
N ILE A 60 5.05 -32.14 -21.06
CA ILE A 60 5.46 -31.06 -20.15
C ILE A 60 4.34 -30.01 -20.17
N TRP A 61 3.57 -29.93 -19.09
CA TRP A 61 2.52 -28.95 -18.95
C TRP A 61 3.07 -27.65 -18.32
N LYS A 62 2.95 -26.54 -19.04
CA LYS A 62 3.31 -25.20 -18.53
C LYS A 62 2.04 -24.40 -18.32
N VAL A 63 1.74 -24.08 -17.06
CA VAL A 63 0.57 -23.28 -16.68
C VAL A 63 1.01 -21.84 -16.45
N VAL A 64 0.36 -20.90 -17.12
CA VAL A 64 0.50 -19.46 -16.89
C VAL A 64 -0.85 -18.95 -16.38
N GLY A 65 -0.84 -18.21 -15.28
CA GLY A 65 -2.05 -17.68 -14.66
C GLY A 65 -1.72 -16.75 -13.50
N LYS A 66 -2.76 -16.19 -12.88
CA LYS A 66 -2.60 -15.34 -11.69
C LYS A 66 -2.14 -16.20 -10.51
N PRO A 67 -1.01 -15.87 -9.84
CA PRO A 67 -0.62 -16.54 -8.61
C PRO A 67 -1.67 -16.25 -7.53
N VAL A 68 -2.08 -17.29 -6.79
CA VAL A 68 -3.04 -17.13 -5.70
C VAL A 68 -2.49 -17.84 -4.47
N PHE A 69 -2.36 -17.10 -3.38
CA PHE A 69 -2.12 -17.71 -2.08
C PHE A 69 -3.42 -18.37 -1.58
N SER A 70 -3.38 -19.67 -1.32
CA SER A 70 -4.45 -20.40 -0.62
C SER A 70 -3.87 -21.17 0.54
N LYS A 71 -4.57 -21.20 1.67
CA LYS A 71 -4.22 -22.12 2.76
C LYS A 71 -4.60 -23.54 2.35
N GLN A 72 -3.86 -24.51 2.87
CA GLN A 72 -4.21 -25.92 2.74
C GLN A 72 -5.38 -26.21 3.68
N GLU A 73 -6.44 -26.80 3.15
CA GLU A 73 -7.58 -27.27 3.93
C GLU A 73 -7.50 -28.80 4.04
N TRP A 74 -7.69 -29.31 5.25
CA TRP A 74 -7.62 -30.74 5.58
C TRP A 74 -8.98 -31.19 6.09
N ARG A 75 -9.56 -32.21 5.44
CA ARG A 75 -10.69 -32.96 5.98
C ARG A 75 -10.17 -33.88 7.10
N PRO A 76 -10.74 -33.79 8.31
CA PRO A 76 -10.27 -34.58 9.45
C PRO A 76 -10.67 -36.05 9.31
N ASP A 77 -9.81 -36.94 9.80
CA ASP A 77 -10.05 -38.39 9.84
C ASP A 77 -10.32 -39.02 8.45
N SER A 78 -9.73 -38.44 7.39
CA SER A 78 -9.85 -38.92 6.02
C SER A 78 -8.54 -38.78 5.21
N TYR A 79 -8.52 -39.42 4.04
CA TYR A 79 -7.47 -39.19 3.04
C TYR A 79 -7.79 -37.92 2.25
N ASN A 80 -6.82 -37.02 2.19
CA ASN A 80 -6.90 -35.76 1.45
C ASN A 80 -6.02 -35.85 0.20
N PHE A 81 -6.59 -35.54 -0.97
CA PHE A 81 -5.80 -35.39 -2.19
C PHE A 81 -5.19 -33.99 -2.20
N VAL A 82 -3.86 -33.91 -2.11
CA VAL A 82 -3.15 -32.64 -1.88
C VAL A 82 -1.79 -32.60 -2.59
N GLY A 83 -1.39 -31.40 -3.01
CA GLY A 83 -0.03 -31.11 -3.48
C GLY A 83 0.71 -30.24 -2.47
N PHE A 84 2.03 -30.07 -2.64
CA PHE A 84 2.87 -29.34 -1.69
C PHE A 84 3.75 -28.29 -2.35
N HIS A 85 4.02 -27.23 -1.60
CA HIS A 85 4.85 -26.10 -2.00
C HIS A 85 6.32 -26.35 -1.66
N VAL A 86 6.94 -27.23 -2.45
CA VAL A 86 8.32 -27.67 -2.27
C VAL A 86 9.26 -27.10 -3.32
N ASP A 87 10.51 -26.90 -2.95
CA ASP A 87 11.57 -26.51 -3.88
C ASP A 87 11.87 -27.67 -4.83
N PRO A 88 11.66 -27.51 -6.16
CA PRO A 88 11.95 -28.55 -7.13
C PRO A 88 13.44 -28.93 -7.21
N ASN A 89 14.35 -28.06 -6.75
CA ASN A 89 15.80 -28.30 -6.81
C ASN A 89 16.35 -28.98 -5.55
N GLN A 90 15.59 -28.93 -4.45
CA GLN A 90 15.95 -29.54 -3.16
C GLN A 90 14.70 -30.13 -2.49
N PRO A 91 14.07 -31.16 -3.10
CA PRO A 91 12.88 -31.76 -2.52
C PRO A 91 13.21 -32.44 -1.18
N PRO A 92 12.48 -32.15 -0.09
CA PRO A 92 12.67 -32.82 1.19
C PRO A 92 12.12 -34.25 1.13
N THR A 93 12.48 -35.09 2.10
CA THR A 93 11.80 -36.39 2.23
C THR A 93 10.39 -36.20 2.78
N LEU A 94 9.49 -37.15 2.51
CA LEU A 94 8.15 -37.14 3.09
C LEU A 94 8.19 -37.11 4.62
N GLU A 95 9.14 -37.83 5.22
CA GLU A 95 9.31 -37.85 6.66
C GLU A 95 9.77 -36.50 7.21
N ASP A 96 10.76 -35.87 6.59
CA ASP A 96 11.27 -34.57 7.02
C ASP A 96 10.18 -33.49 6.89
N TRP A 97 9.42 -33.49 5.79
CA TRP A 97 8.36 -32.51 5.54
C TRP A 97 7.28 -32.56 6.62
N PHE A 98 6.84 -33.76 7.02
CA PHE A 98 5.77 -33.95 8.01
C PHE A 98 6.26 -34.17 9.45
N SER A 99 7.56 -34.05 9.71
CA SER A 99 8.19 -34.32 11.01
C SER A 99 7.54 -33.52 12.16
N ALA A 100 7.10 -32.30 11.88
CA ALA A 100 6.48 -31.40 12.87
C ALA A 100 4.95 -31.55 12.97
N SER A 101 4.32 -32.41 12.18
CA SER A 101 2.87 -32.49 12.06
C SER A 101 2.27 -33.67 12.84
N VAL A 102 1.76 -33.42 14.05
CA VAL A 102 1.18 -34.48 14.89
C VAL A 102 -0.04 -35.14 14.23
N SER A 103 -0.91 -34.37 13.57
CA SER A 103 -2.11 -34.90 12.91
C SER A 103 -1.80 -35.86 11.76
N HIS A 104 -0.60 -35.80 11.16
CA HIS A 104 -0.22 -36.65 10.04
C HIS A 104 0.63 -37.85 10.46
N GLN A 105 0.82 -38.09 11.76
CA GLN A 105 1.59 -39.21 12.27
C GLN A 105 0.69 -40.34 12.82
N PRO A 106 1.04 -41.63 12.58
CA PRO A 106 2.08 -42.08 11.65
C PRO A 106 1.70 -41.77 10.20
N LEU A 107 2.69 -41.47 9.36
CA LEU A 107 2.44 -41.16 7.95
C LEU A 107 1.78 -42.33 7.22
N ASP A 108 0.60 -42.08 6.66
CA ASP A 108 -0.09 -42.99 5.76
C ASP A 108 -0.48 -42.23 4.50
N LEU A 109 0.18 -42.56 3.39
CA LEU A 109 -0.02 -41.86 2.13
C LEU A 109 0.16 -42.76 0.90
N TRP A 110 -0.47 -42.33 -0.20
CA TRP A 110 -0.42 -42.98 -1.50
C TRP A 110 0.09 -42.01 -2.56
N LYS A 111 0.90 -42.52 -3.48
CA LYS A 111 1.44 -41.80 -4.64
C LYS A 111 0.98 -42.49 -5.92
N LEU A 112 0.73 -41.71 -6.97
CA LEU A 112 0.43 -42.23 -8.29
C LEU A 112 1.71 -42.71 -8.96
N ASP A 113 1.72 -43.95 -9.45
CA ASP A 113 2.85 -44.50 -10.20
C ASP A 113 2.80 -44.12 -11.69
N SER A 114 3.78 -44.58 -12.46
CA SER A 114 3.87 -44.32 -13.90
C SER A 114 2.82 -45.05 -14.74
N ASP A 115 2.20 -46.10 -14.21
CA ASP A 115 1.16 -46.87 -14.88
C ASP A 115 -0.24 -46.25 -14.63
N GLY A 116 -0.32 -45.27 -13.72
CA GLY A 116 -1.55 -44.56 -13.38
C GLY A 116 -2.30 -45.19 -12.21
N ASP A 117 -1.64 -46.05 -11.42
CA ASP A 117 -2.23 -46.71 -10.26
C ASP A 117 -1.74 -46.08 -8.94
N TRP A 118 -2.60 -46.03 -7.92
CA TRP A 118 -2.20 -45.54 -6.60
C TRP A 118 -1.43 -46.61 -5.84
N GLN A 119 -0.21 -46.28 -5.42
CA GLN A 119 0.67 -47.14 -4.63
C GLN A 119 0.87 -46.58 -3.22
N LYS A 120 0.77 -47.44 -2.21
CA LYS A 120 1.05 -47.08 -0.83
C LYS A 120 2.55 -46.85 -0.64
N VAL A 121 2.91 -45.77 0.02
CA VAL A 121 4.31 -45.43 0.30
C VAL A 121 4.72 -46.01 1.66
N TYR A 122 5.64 -46.97 1.65
CA TYR A 122 6.13 -47.62 2.89
C TYR A 122 7.45 -47.03 3.41
N THR A 123 8.25 -46.38 2.57
CA THR A 123 9.59 -45.86 2.90
C THR A 123 9.64 -44.33 2.84
N THR A 124 9.11 -43.67 3.86
CA THR A 124 8.96 -42.21 3.92
C THR A 124 10.28 -41.45 4.07
N ASN A 125 11.26 -42.01 4.78
CA ASN A 125 12.58 -41.41 5.02
C ASN A 125 13.49 -41.24 3.79
N SER A 126 13.15 -41.86 2.66
CA SER A 126 13.96 -41.85 1.44
C SER A 126 13.15 -41.54 0.19
N THR A 127 11.82 -41.42 0.34
CA THR A 127 10.94 -40.96 -0.72
C THR A 127 10.86 -39.45 -0.67
N ALA A 128 11.37 -38.80 -1.71
CA ALA A 128 11.34 -37.36 -1.86
C ALA A 128 9.92 -36.86 -2.21
N LEU A 129 9.50 -35.78 -1.54
CA LEU A 129 8.26 -35.06 -1.82
C LEU A 129 8.49 -34.12 -3.01
N GLN A 130 7.87 -34.40 -4.16
CA GLN A 130 8.17 -33.72 -5.42
C GLN A 130 7.27 -32.51 -5.69
N SER A 131 7.85 -31.49 -6.33
CA SER A 131 7.10 -30.32 -6.79
C SER A 131 6.23 -30.69 -7.99
N GLY A 132 4.96 -30.28 -7.97
CA GLY A 132 4.00 -30.57 -9.04
C GLY A 132 3.38 -31.97 -8.99
N GLU A 133 3.70 -32.78 -7.98
CA GLU A 133 3.01 -34.04 -7.71
C GLU A 133 1.97 -33.88 -6.59
N ALA A 134 0.92 -34.70 -6.64
CA ALA A 134 -0.11 -34.78 -5.60
C ALA A 134 -0.15 -36.18 -4.99
N TYR A 135 -0.58 -36.24 -3.73
CA TYR A 135 -0.57 -37.43 -2.89
C TYR A 135 -1.91 -37.55 -2.17
N TRP A 136 -2.35 -38.77 -1.90
CA TRP A 136 -3.38 -38.99 -0.88
C TRP A 136 -2.70 -39.09 0.47
N VAL A 137 -3.00 -38.18 1.39
CA VAL A 137 -2.40 -38.15 2.73
C VAL A 137 -3.50 -38.27 3.77
N TYR A 138 -3.37 -39.23 4.68
CA TYR A 138 -4.30 -39.39 5.78
C TYR A 138 -4.03 -38.36 6.88
N THR A 139 -5.11 -37.76 7.41
CA THR A 139 -5.02 -36.82 8.53
C THR A 139 -5.83 -37.34 9.72
N ASN A 140 -5.22 -37.40 10.89
CA ASN A 140 -5.86 -37.72 12.16
C ASN A 140 -6.39 -36.44 12.81
N GLY A 141 -7.71 -36.30 12.91
CA GLY A 141 -8.36 -35.10 13.40
C GLY A 141 -8.10 -33.86 12.54
N GLN A 142 -8.33 -32.68 13.11
CA GLN A 142 -8.16 -31.41 12.40
C GLN A 142 -6.68 -31.09 12.19
N SER A 143 -6.37 -30.46 11.04
CA SER A 143 -5.03 -29.93 10.77
C SER A 143 -5.09 -28.63 9.96
N ASP A 144 -4.15 -27.73 10.23
CA ASP A 144 -3.85 -26.53 9.44
C ASP A 144 -2.42 -26.57 8.88
N PHE A 145 -1.82 -27.77 8.84
CA PHE A 145 -0.43 -27.95 8.48
C PHE A 145 -0.17 -27.57 7.01
N GLN A 146 0.79 -26.68 6.79
CA GLN A 146 1.18 -26.21 5.45
C GLN A 146 2.60 -26.65 5.04
N GLY A 147 3.32 -27.31 5.94
CA GLY A 147 4.75 -27.62 5.81
C GLY A 147 5.56 -27.16 7.04
N PRO A 148 6.90 -27.26 6.99
CA PRO A 148 7.78 -26.85 8.09
C PRO A 148 7.75 -25.34 8.37
N VAL A 149 7.39 -24.54 7.36
CA VAL A 149 7.16 -23.10 7.46
C VAL A 149 5.69 -22.84 7.16
N LYS A 150 5.00 -22.18 8.07
CA LYS A 150 3.64 -21.69 7.88
C LYS A 150 3.68 -20.22 7.48
N ILE A 151 2.89 -19.88 6.47
CA ILE A 151 2.71 -18.51 6.00
C ILE A 151 1.23 -18.16 6.13
N ASP A 152 0.96 -16.95 6.58
CA ASP A 152 -0.36 -16.35 6.61
C ASP A 152 -0.29 -14.92 6.04
N LEU A 153 -1.32 -14.53 5.29
CA LEU A 153 -1.47 -13.18 4.73
C LEU A 153 -2.65 -12.50 5.42
N PRO A 154 -2.43 -11.52 6.30
CA PRO A 154 -3.50 -10.86 7.05
C PRO A 154 -4.47 -10.07 6.16
N GLN A 155 -3.98 -9.55 5.02
CA GLN A 155 -4.70 -8.57 4.19
C GLN A 155 -5.25 -9.13 2.87
N GLY A 156 -5.11 -10.43 2.60
CA GLY A 156 -5.65 -11.01 1.37
C GLY A 156 -5.00 -12.33 0.94
N ARG A 157 -4.96 -12.54 -0.39
CA ARG A 157 -4.41 -13.73 -1.05
C ARG A 157 -3.21 -13.42 -1.95
N GLU A 158 -2.74 -12.18 -1.89
CA GLU A 158 -1.58 -11.63 -2.59
C GLU A 158 -1.12 -10.38 -1.83
N LEU A 159 0.04 -9.83 -2.20
CA LEU A 159 0.48 -8.52 -1.72
C LEU A 159 0.07 -7.46 -2.74
N ASP A 160 -1.14 -6.93 -2.60
CA ASP A 160 -1.64 -5.86 -3.44
C ASP A 160 -1.41 -4.50 -2.77
N PHE A 161 -0.40 -3.77 -3.21
CA PHE A 161 -0.10 -2.45 -2.68
C PHE A 161 -1.00 -1.35 -3.26
N ALA A 162 -1.77 -1.67 -4.30
CA ALA A 162 -2.57 -0.73 -5.07
C ALA A 162 -1.76 0.57 -5.33
N ARG A 163 -2.40 1.73 -5.18
CA ARG A 163 -1.76 3.04 -5.34
C ARG A 163 -1.26 3.67 -4.04
N GLY A 164 -1.88 3.34 -2.91
CA GLY A 164 -1.69 4.08 -1.65
C GLY A 164 -0.99 3.31 -0.53
N LEU A 165 -1.02 1.97 -0.57
CA LEU A 165 -0.43 1.16 0.48
C LEU A 165 1.08 1.06 0.23
N VAL A 166 1.88 1.29 1.27
CA VAL A 166 3.36 1.26 1.19
C VAL A 166 3.95 0.04 1.88
N GLU A 167 3.22 -0.57 2.81
CA GLU A 167 3.67 -1.67 3.66
C GLU A 167 2.57 -2.72 3.80
N GLN A 168 2.97 -3.99 3.85
CA GLN A 168 2.11 -5.13 4.17
C GLN A 168 2.90 -6.17 4.97
N ASP A 169 2.20 -6.88 5.86
CA ASP A 169 2.81 -7.93 6.66
C ASP A 169 2.59 -9.31 6.02
N ILE A 170 3.60 -10.16 6.15
CA ILE A 170 3.51 -11.61 5.97
C ILE A 170 3.78 -12.25 7.32
N ASP A 171 2.81 -12.99 7.82
CA ASP A 171 2.94 -13.73 9.07
C ASP A 171 3.63 -15.07 8.79
N ILE A 172 4.75 -15.33 9.49
CA ILE A 172 5.55 -16.54 9.30
C ILE A 172 5.73 -17.25 10.64
N SER A 173 5.52 -18.57 10.64
CA SER A 173 5.83 -19.45 11.79
C SER A 173 6.69 -20.63 11.36
N ILE A 174 7.66 -20.99 12.21
CA ILE A 174 8.49 -22.18 12.05
C ILE A 174 7.91 -23.28 12.93
N ILE A 175 7.20 -24.25 12.35
CA ILE A 175 6.30 -25.15 13.10
C ILE A 175 7.05 -26.00 14.13
N ASP A 176 8.28 -26.41 13.83
CA ASP A 176 9.12 -27.19 14.75
C ASP A 176 9.91 -26.34 15.76
N GLY A 177 9.86 -25.00 15.65
CA GLY A 177 10.66 -24.08 16.46
C GLY A 177 12.17 -24.22 16.25
N SER A 178 12.63 -24.90 15.19
CA SER A 178 14.05 -24.96 14.87
C SER A 178 14.52 -23.60 14.31
N PRO A 179 15.76 -23.17 14.58
CA PRO A 179 16.31 -22.01 13.90
C PRO A 179 16.33 -22.19 12.38
N ARG A 180 15.78 -21.25 11.64
CA ARG A 180 15.72 -21.27 10.17
C ARG A 180 16.04 -19.90 9.59
N THR A 181 16.80 -19.88 8.51
CA THR A 181 17.04 -18.66 7.72
C THR A 181 16.09 -18.68 6.53
N ILE A 182 15.14 -17.75 6.49
CA ILE A 182 14.19 -17.62 5.39
C ILE A 182 14.73 -16.60 4.40
N ALA A 183 14.91 -17.03 3.15
CA ALA A 183 15.31 -16.19 2.04
C ALA A 183 14.08 -15.67 1.29
N PHE A 184 14.12 -14.38 0.95
CA PHE A 184 13.11 -13.69 0.19
C PHE A 184 13.74 -13.20 -1.11
N LYS A 185 13.08 -13.51 -2.23
CA LYS A 185 13.57 -13.16 -3.56
C LYS A 185 12.41 -12.71 -4.44
N ARG A 186 12.62 -11.62 -5.16
CA ARG A 186 11.70 -11.19 -6.21
C ARG A 186 11.96 -12.01 -7.48
N LEU A 187 10.91 -12.62 -8.01
CA LEU A 187 10.89 -13.19 -9.36
C LEU A 187 10.04 -12.30 -10.28
N SER A 188 10.37 -12.31 -11.57
CA SER A 188 9.61 -11.60 -12.59
C SER A 188 8.26 -12.28 -12.83
N SER A 189 7.20 -11.47 -12.98
CA SER A 189 5.93 -11.95 -13.52
C SER A 189 6.05 -12.20 -15.04
N LEU A 190 5.21 -13.09 -15.56
CA LEU A 190 5.07 -13.34 -17.01
C LEU A 190 3.88 -12.55 -17.55
N ASN A 191 3.96 -12.10 -18.81
CA ASN A 191 2.86 -11.38 -19.44
C ASN A 191 1.55 -12.15 -19.30
N ALA A 192 0.47 -11.43 -19.01
CA ALA A 192 -0.84 -12.03 -18.91
C ALA A 192 -1.19 -12.74 -20.24
N PRO A 193 -1.73 -13.97 -20.18
CA PRO A 193 -2.08 -14.72 -21.40
C PRO A 193 -3.29 -14.11 -22.14
N ASP A 194 -4.09 -13.31 -21.44
CA ASP A 194 -5.27 -12.61 -21.93
C ASP A 194 -5.00 -11.10 -22.01
N LEU A 195 -5.51 -10.45 -23.06
CA LEU A 195 -5.42 -8.99 -23.25
C LEU A 195 -6.41 -8.23 -22.36
N ASP A 196 -7.44 -8.90 -21.84
CA ASP A 196 -8.40 -8.30 -20.91
C ASP A 196 -7.85 -8.19 -19.48
N LEU A 197 -6.67 -8.77 -19.22
CA LEU A 197 -5.95 -8.65 -17.94
C LEU A 197 -4.88 -7.55 -17.98
N PRO A 198 -4.59 -6.90 -16.83
CA PRO A 198 -3.55 -5.88 -16.75
C PRO A 198 -2.19 -6.39 -17.27
N GLN A 199 -1.61 -5.64 -18.19
CA GLN A 199 -0.31 -5.96 -18.77
C GLN A 199 0.82 -5.52 -17.84
N ILE A 200 1.98 -6.18 -17.91
CA ILE A 200 3.08 -5.90 -16.98
C ILE A 200 3.80 -4.60 -17.37
N ALA A 201 3.80 -3.62 -16.46
CA ALA A 201 4.60 -2.39 -16.57
C ALA A 201 6.08 -2.63 -16.26
N GLY A 202 6.35 -3.53 -15.33
CA GLY A 202 7.67 -3.81 -14.79
C GLY A 202 7.59 -4.55 -13.45
N PRO A 203 8.75 -4.87 -12.85
CA PRO A 203 8.77 -5.54 -11.56
C PRO A 203 8.45 -4.57 -10.42
N VAL A 204 7.75 -5.04 -9.40
CA VAL A 204 7.56 -4.32 -8.13
C VAL A 204 8.89 -4.29 -7.35
N PRO A 205 9.51 -3.13 -7.06
CA PRO A 205 10.66 -3.03 -6.16
C PRO A 205 10.19 -3.22 -4.71
N LEU A 206 10.78 -4.20 -4.03
CA LEU A 206 10.38 -4.62 -2.69
C LEU A 206 11.58 -4.58 -1.74
N SER A 207 11.29 -4.24 -0.49
CA SER A 207 12.23 -4.29 0.62
C SER A 207 11.59 -4.93 1.85
N ILE A 208 12.40 -5.42 2.78
CA ILE A 208 11.97 -6.03 4.04
C ILE A 208 12.50 -5.21 5.20
N PHE A 209 11.63 -4.90 6.17
CA PHE A 209 12.06 -4.31 7.43
C PHE A 209 12.76 -5.36 8.29
N LYS A 210 14.05 -5.16 8.56
CA LYS A 210 14.81 -6.09 9.39
C LYS A 210 15.91 -5.40 10.18
N THR A 211 16.40 -6.11 11.18
CA THR A 211 17.62 -5.75 11.90
C THR A 211 18.84 -6.01 11.03
N VAL A 212 19.68 -5.00 10.88
CA VAL A 212 20.98 -5.07 10.18
C VAL A 212 22.08 -4.77 11.18
N GLN A 213 23.12 -5.62 11.19
CA GLN A 213 24.33 -5.39 11.96
C GLN A 213 25.41 -4.79 11.07
N ASP A 214 25.95 -3.66 11.48
CA ASP A 214 27.05 -2.94 10.83
C ASP A 214 28.17 -2.73 11.86
N GLY A 215 29.11 -3.68 11.90
CA GLY A 215 30.11 -3.77 12.98
C GLY A 215 29.45 -4.03 14.34
N GLU A 216 29.67 -3.13 15.30
CA GLU A 216 29.03 -3.19 16.63
C GLU A 216 27.65 -2.49 16.67
N THR A 217 27.25 -1.82 15.59
CA THR A 217 25.99 -1.07 15.52
C THR A 217 24.88 -1.96 15.00
N THR A 218 23.75 -1.95 15.69
CA THR A 218 22.52 -2.65 15.25
C THR A 218 21.48 -1.60 14.91
N ARG A 219 20.95 -1.63 13.68
CA ARG A 219 19.90 -0.72 13.22
C ARG A 219 18.74 -1.49 12.60
N LEU A 220 17.56 -0.90 12.65
CA LEU A 220 16.38 -1.37 11.92
C LEU A 220 16.26 -0.57 10.63
N GLU A 221 16.15 -1.25 9.50
CA GLU A 221 16.01 -0.59 8.20
C GLU A 221 15.29 -1.49 7.19
N TYR A 222 14.79 -0.86 6.14
CA TYR A 222 14.31 -1.57 4.95
C TYR A 222 15.49 -1.99 4.08
N VAL A 223 15.57 -3.28 3.76
CA VAL A 223 16.61 -3.85 2.91
C VAL A 223 15.99 -4.38 1.63
N ASP A 224 16.49 -3.94 0.47
CA ASP A 224 16.04 -4.39 -0.85
C ASP A 224 16.20 -5.92 -1.02
N LEU A 225 15.28 -6.53 -1.77
CA LEU A 225 15.40 -7.94 -2.15
C LEU A 225 16.47 -8.18 -3.24
N PRO A 226 17.17 -9.34 -3.24
CA PRO A 226 16.99 -10.47 -2.34
C PRO A 226 17.65 -10.28 -0.97
N THR A 227 17.03 -10.82 0.08
CA THR A 227 17.56 -10.75 1.44
C THR A 227 17.11 -11.96 2.27
N THR A 228 17.69 -12.13 3.44
CA THR A 228 17.32 -13.18 4.40
C THR A 228 16.87 -12.59 5.73
N VAL A 229 16.00 -13.33 6.42
CA VAL A 229 15.57 -13.08 7.80
C VAL A 229 15.78 -14.35 8.60
N ASP A 230 16.45 -14.23 9.74
CA ASP A 230 16.67 -15.35 10.66
C ASP A 230 15.50 -15.48 11.64
N PHE A 231 15.07 -16.73 11.80
CA PHE A 231 14.05 -17.19 12.72
C PHE A 231 14.68 -18.14 13.74
N THR A 232 14.18 -18.10 14.98
CA THR A 232 14.66 -18.84 16.14
C THR A 232 13.51 -19.56 16.83
N GLY A 233 13.77 -20.29 17.92
CA GLY A 233 12.73 -21.11 18.56
C GLY A 233 11.56 -20.36 19.19
N ILE A 234 11.65 -19.05 19.41
CA ILE A 234 10.48 -18.24 19.79
C ILE A 234 9.50 -18.05 18.62
N ASP A 235 9.98 -18.19 17.39
CA ASP A 235 9.22 -18.01 16.17
C ASP A 235 8.46 -19.28 15.74
N SER A 236 8.27 -20.23 16.66
CA SER A 236 7.19 -21.22 16.54
C SER A 236 5.81 -20.57 16.66
N ILE A 237 5.76 -19.35 17.19
CA ILE A 237 4.62 -18.43 17.14
C ILE A 237 4.74 -17.56 15.88
N SER A 238 3.61 -17.13 15.32
CA SER A 238 3.58 -16.20 14.19
C SER A 238 4.37 -14.91 14.47
N ARG A 239 5.33 -14.64 13.59
CA ARG A 239 6.11 -13.40 13.53
C ARG A 239 5.76 -12.65 12.24
N PRO A 240 5.33 -11.38 12.31
CA PRO A 240 5.12 -10.57 11.13
C PRO A 240 6.46 -10.18 10.51
N VAL A 241 6.56 -10.35 9.19
CA VAL A 241 7.62 -9.81 8.34
C VAL A 241 7.03 -8.71 7.49
N GLN A 242 7.45 -7.48 7.76
CA GLN A 242 6.94 -6.32 7.06
C GLN A 242 7.65 -6.14 5.72
N ILE A 243 6.87 -6.12 4.64
CA ILE A 243 7.30 -5.92 3.27
C ILE A 243 6.86 -4.52 2.83
N ALA A 244 7.79 -3.75 2.25
CA ALA A 244 7.50 -2.43 1.70
C ALA A 244 7.73 -2.36 0.20
N VAL A 245 6.90 -1.56 -0.48
CA VAL A 245 7.06 -1.21 -1.89
C VAL A 245 7.81 0.11 -2.03
N ASP A 246 8.79 0.15 -2.92
CA ASP A 246 9.51 1.37 -3.27
C ASP A 246 9.06 1.87 -4.65
N ARG A 247 8.05 2.73 -4.66
CA ARG A 247 7.50 3.29 -5.90
C ARG A 247 8.41 4.33 -6.56
N ASN A 248 9.42 4.85 -5.87
CA ASN A 248 10.39 5.76 -6.49
C ASN A 248 11.30 5.04 -7.48
N LYS A 249 11.48 3.73 -7.29
CA LYS A 249 12.17 2.84 -8.23
C LYS A 249 11.26 2.32 -9.36
N MET A 250 9.97 2.68 -9.38
CA MET A 250 9.04 2.35 -10.46
C MET A 250 9.04 3.45 -11.52
N GLY A 251 9.05 3.03 -12.79
CA GLY A 251 8.86 3.94 -13.91
C GLY A 251 7.39 4.35 -14.09
N ASN A 252 7.14 5.10 -15.15
CA ASN A 252 5.78 5.43 -15.58
C ASN A 252 5.16 4.26 -16.35
N ALA A 253 3.91 3.95 -16.04
CA ALA A 253 3.11 2.94 -16.74
C ALA A 253 1.97 3.61 -17.53
N PRO A 254 1.67 3.13 -18.75
CA PRO A 254 0.44 3.49 -19.46
C PRO A 254 -0.81 3.01 -18.71
N GLU A 255 -1.98 3.54 -19.06
CA GLU A 255 -3.26 3.00 -18.56
C GLU A 255 -3.42 1.53 -18.97
N GLY A 256 -3.94 0.70 -18.06
CA GLY A 256 -4.08 -0.75 -18.25
C GLY A 256 -2.82 -1.57 -17.99
N PHE A 257 -1.70 -0.92 -17.62
CA PHE A 257 -0.47 -1.59 -17.19
C PHE A 257 -0.32 -1.51 -15.66
N GLU A 258 0.25 -2.56 -15.07
CA GLU A 258 0.46 -2.69 -13.63
C GLU A 258 1.85 -3.25 -13.33
N PHE A 259 2.48 -2.81 -12.23
CA PHE A 259 3.73 -3.42 -11.78
C PHE A 259 3.42 -4.74 -11.10
N GLN A 260 4.06 -5.81 -11.56
CA GLN A 260 3.76 -7.16 -11.09
C GLN A 260 5.04 -7.98 -10.87
N SER A 261 5.07 -8.74 -9.79
CA SER A 261 6.17 -9.64 -9.41
C SER A 261 5.61 -10.90 -8.73
N LEU A 262 6.48 -11.89 -8.53
CA LEU A 262 6.27 -12.94 -7.54
C LEU A 262 7.27 -12.76 -6.41
N LEU A 263 6.83 -12.88 -5.16
CA LEU A 263 7.71 -13.00 -4.00
C LEU A 263 7.93 -14.49 -3.73
N GLU A 264 9.16 -14.95 -3.93
CA GLU A 264 9.63 -16.28 -3.57
C GLU A 264 10.17 -16.28 -2.14
N ILE A 265 9.71 -17.24 -1.34
CA ILE A 265 10.09 -17.46 0.05
C ILE A 265 10.60 -18.89 0.17
N THR A 266 11.85 -19.06 0.62
CA THR A 266 12.52 -20.38 0.73
C THR A 266 13.28 -20.50 2.03
N ASP A 267 13.43 -21.70 2.57
CA ASP A 267 14.24 -21.97 3.78
C ASP A 267 15.57 -22.69 3.51
N GLY A 268 15.86 -23.01 2.23
CA GLY A 268 17.04 -23.79 1.83
C GLY A 268 17.02 -25.25 2.30
N GLN A 269 15.89 -25.73 2.82
CA GLN A 269 15.67 -27.10 3.32
C GLN A 269 14.45 -27.75 2.64
N GLY A 270 14.08 -27.24 1.47
CA GLY A 270 13.04 -27.80 0.61
C GLY A 270 11.68 -27.11 0.70
N PHE A 271 11.46 -26.16 1.60
CA PHE A 271 10.27 -25.31 1.57
C PHE A 271 10.42 -24.21 0.51
N ARG A 272 9.39 -24.03 -0.31
CA ARG A 272 9.31 -22.94 -1.29
C ARG A 272 7.88 -22.47 -1.50
N ARG A 273 7.60 -21.22 -1.16
CA ARG A 273 6.31 -20.57 -1.44
C ARG A 273 6.48 -19.40 -2.39
N CYS A 274 5.51 -19.18 -3.27
CA CYS A 274 5.42 -17.97 -4.09
C CYS A 274 4.12 -17.23 -3.78
N ILE A 275 4.20 -15.91 -3.68
CA ILE A 275 3.07 -15.01 -3.43
C ILE A 275 3.03 -13.98 -4.57
N GLY A 276 1.83 -13.72 -5.11
CA GLY A 276 1.64 -12.65 -6.10
C GLY A 276 1.88 -11.28 -5.48
N VAL A 277 2.49 -10.37 -6.24
CA VAL A 277 2.70 -8.98 -5.80
C VAL A 277 2.28 -8.04 -6.92
N SER A 278 1.46 -7.06 -6.59
CA SER A 278 1.01 -6.01 -7.50
C SER A 278 1.15 -4.62 -6.88
N SER A 279 1.36 -3.63 -7.74
CA SER A 279 1.32 -2.21 -7.37
C SER A 279 0.99 -1.35 -8.57
N GLU A 280 0.27 -0.27 -8.32
CA GLU A 280 0.16 0.84 -9.26
C GLU A 280 1.35 1.80 -9.09
N ASN A 281 1.70 2.52 -10.15
CA ASN A 281 2.70 3.58 -10.09
C ASN A 281 2.16 4.85 -9.42
N ARG A 282 3.07 5.79 -9.15
CA ARG A 282 2.75 7.09 -8.54
C ARG A 282 2.03 8.03 -9.50
N GLN A 283 2.41 8.00 -10.78
CA GLN A 283 1.90 8.92 -11.80
C GLN A 283 0.48 8.57 -12.19
N ARG A 284 -0.43 9.53 -12.00
CA ARG A 284 -1.83 9.42 -12.40
C ARG A 284 -2.05 10.08 -13.75
N VAL A 285 -3.20 9.79 -14.35
CA VAL A 285 -3.61 10.45 -15.59
C VAL A 285 -5.03 10.98 -15.42
N SER A 286 -5.25 12.25 -15.75
CA SER A 286 -6.57 12.86 -15.72
C SER A 286 -7.39 12.38 -16.91
N LYS A 287 -8.60 11.86 -16.64
CA LYS A 287 -9.63 11.62 -17.64
C LYS A 287 -10.50 12.88 -17.74
N ASN A 288 -10.08 13.86 -18.54
CA ASN A 288 -11.00 14.93 -18.93
C ASN A 288 -12.11 14.34 -19.80
N THR A 289 -13.25 14.00 -19.18
CA THR A 289 -14.42 13.40 -19.84
C THR A 289 -15.16 14.35 -20.78
N SER A 290 -14.76 15.63 -20.87
CA SER A 290 -15.49 16.65 -21.64
C SER A 290 -14.93 16.95 -23.04
N ALA A 291 -13.77 16.41 -23.44
CA ALA A 291 -13.18 16.67 -24.75
C ALA A 291 -12.84 15.37 -25.48
N LYS A 292 -13.75 14.91 -26.36
CA LYS A 292 -13.45 13.87 -27.36
C LYS A 292 -12.15 14.23 -28.10
N GLY A 293 -11.05 13.54 -27.76
CA GLY A 293 -9.81 13.58 -28.53
C GLY A 293 -8.60 14.24 -27.87
N VAL A 294 -8.66 14.71 -26.62
CA VAL A 294 -7.44 15.10 -25.89
C VAL A 294 -6.93 13.87 -25.13
N GLY A 295 -5.71 13.44 -25.44
CA GLY A 295 -5.06 12.32 -24.76
C GLY A 295 -4.98 12.56 -23.25
N ALA A 296 -4.98 11.48 -22.49
CA ALA A 296 -4.95 11.50 -21.05
C ALA A 296 -3.71 12.30 -20.56
N VAL A 297 -3.92 13.32 -19.72
CA VAL A 297 -2.86 14.24 -19.28
C VAL A 297 -2.24 13.74 -17.97
N PRO A 298 -0.91 13.57 -17.89
CA PRO A 298 -0.23 13.25 -16.64
C PRO A 298 -0.54 14.25 -15.52
N ILE A 299 -0.94 13.72 -14.38
CA ILE A 299 -1.06 14.47 -13.11
C ILE A 299 0.28 14.33 -12.38
N ASP A 300 0.72 15.42 -11.73
CA ASP A 300 1.90 15.41 -10.87
C ASP A 300 1.81 14.25 -9.84
N PRO A 301 2.84 13.39 -9.71
CA PRO A 301 2.80 12.23 -8.82
C PRO A 301 2.61 12.61 -7.33
N ASN A 302 3.01 13.83 -6.97
CA ASN A 302 2.87 14.40 -5.63
C ASN A 302 1.58 15.21 -5.45
N ALA A 303 0.71 15.32 -6.46
CA ALA A 303 -0.55 16.07 -6.34
C ALA A 303 -1.41 15.56 -5.16
N GLY A 304 -1.93 16.47 -4.34
CA GLY A 304 -2.67 16.12 -3.13
C GLY A 304 -2.41 17.04 -1.96
N LEU A 305 -3.03 16.70 -0.82
CA LEU A 305 -2.82 17.34 0.47
C LEU A 305 -1.68 16.66 1.21
N TRP A 306 -0.70 17.45 1.61
CA TRP A 306 0.43 17.10 2.45
C TRP A 306 0.30 17.80 3.79
N VAL A 307 0.41 17.04 4.87
CA VAL A 307 0.27 17.54 6.25
C VAL A 307 1.45 17.02 7.04
N GLY A 308 2.05 17.87 7.86
CA GLY A 308 3.03 17.42 8.83
C GLY A 308 3.56 18.58 9.62
N ASP A 309 4.78 18.44 10.13
CA ASP A 309 5.28 19.29 11.19
C ASP A 309 6.61 19.92 10.79
N VAL A 310 6.79 21.16 11.23
CA VAL A 310 8.06 21.88 11.25
C VAL A 310 8.60 21.84 12.66
N VAL A 311 9.85 21.42 12.82
CA VAL A 311 10.56 21.38 14.10
C VAL A 311 11.73 22.36 14.05
N LEU A 312 11.60 23.48 14.77
CA LEU A 312 12.64 24.48 14.93
C LEU A 312 13.63 24.06 16.02
N LYS A 313 14.92 24.10 15.66
CA LYS A 313 16.04 23.69 16.50
C LYS A 313 17.06 24.78 16.75
N THR A 314 17.01 25.83 15.94
CA THR A 314 18.00 26.90 15.98
C THR A 314 17.33 28.26 15.77
N VAL A 315 17.91 29.28 16.40
CA VAL A 315 17.50 30.68 16.27
C VAL A 315 18.75 31.56 16.30
N ASP A 316 18.68 32.69 15.62
CA ASP A 316 19.72 33.71 15.72
C ASP A 316 19.61 34.52 17.02
N GLU A 317 20.71 35.19 17.35
CA GLU A 317 20.72 36.21 18.40
C GLU A 317 20.44 37.56 17.76
N VAL A 318 19.43 38.27 18.28
CA VAL A 318 19.03 39.61 17.80
C VAL A 318 20.21 40.58 17.94
N ASP A 319 20.34 41.55 17.01
CA ASP A 319 21.41 42.54 16.97
C ASP A 319 22.85 41.99 16.74
N VAL A 320 23.01 40.74 16.29
CA VAL A 320 24.33 40.13 15.99
C VAL A 320 24.57 39.98 14.48
N SER A 321 25.68 40.52 13.98
CA SER A 321 26.09 40.42 12.58
C SER A 321 27.49 39.78 12.44
N PRO A 322 27.70 38.80 11.54
CA PRO A 322 26.71 38.19 10.64
C PRO A 322 25.70 37.30 11.39
N ILE A 323 24.53 37.08 10.78
CA ILE A 323 23.51 36.16 11.30
C ILE A 323 24.13 34.78 11.51
N SER A 324 24.01 34.26 12.73
CA SER A 324 24.51 32.94 13.11
C SER A 324 23.43 32.21 13.91
N LEU A 325 22.98 31.08 13.40
CA LEU A 325 21.98 30.25 14.07
C LEU A 325 22.62 29.45 15.21
N THR A 326 22.01 29.54 16.40
CA THR A 326 22.44 28.83 17.60
C THR A 326 21.36 27.82 18.05
N PRO A 327 21.74 26.66 18.62
CA PRO A 327 20.76 25.68 19.08
C PRO A 327 19.85 26.21 20.19
N THR A 328 18.56 25.90 20.12
CA THR A 328 17.61 26.19 21.18
C THR A 328 17.70 25.17 22.31
N ALA A 329 17.33 25.56 23.53
CA ALA A 329 17.28 24.64 24.67
C ALA A 329 16.14 23.63 24.58
N THR A 330 15.10 23.94 23.81
CA THR A 330 13.94 23.07 23.54
C THR A 330 13.47 23.32 22.12
N GLU A 331 13.03 22.25 21.47
CA GLU A 331 12.48 22.30 20.12
C GLU A 331 11.10 22.97 20.14
N PHE A 332 10.80 23.76 19.11
CA PHE A 332 9.46 24.29 18.90
C PHE A 332 8.86 23.63 17.65
N GLU A 333 7.66 23.09 17.77
CA GLU A 333 7.00 22.33 16.72
C GLU A 333 5.66 22.95 16.35
N PHE A 334 5.36 23.00 15.05
CA PHE A 334 4.06 23.40 14.56
C PHE A 334 3.66 22.71 13.26
N LEU A 335 2.35 22.56 13.08
CA LEU A 335 1.76 21.89 11.93
C LEU A 335 1.74 22.81 10.71
N VAL A 336 2.12 22.28 9.55
CA VAL A 336 2.04 22.90 8.24
C VAL A 336 1.21 22.05 7.29
N MET A 337 0.50 22.69 6.37
CA MET A 337 -0.27 22.02 5.32
C MET A 337 0.04 22.62 3.96
N LEU A 338 0.42 21.76 3.02
CA LEU A 338 0.69 22.11 1.63
C LEU A 338 -0.26 21.33 0.73
N HIS A 339 -0.86 22.00 -0.24
CA HIS A 339 -1.59 21.34 -1.32
C HIS A 339 -0.80 21.47 -2.61
N VAL A 340 -0.69 20.37 -3.34
CA VAL A 340 -0.07 20.30 -4.67
C VAL A 340 -1.16 19.97 -5.67
N ASP A 341 -1.34 20.80 -6.69
CA ASP A 341 -2.36 20.55 -7.71
C ASP A 341 -1.91 19.62 -8.84
N GLU A 342 -2.77 19.41 -9.82
CA GLU A 342 -2.54 18.46 -10.92
C GLU A 342 -1.27 18.74 -11.73
N VAL A 343 -0.81 20.00 -11.75
CA VAL A 343 0.38 20.43 -12.51
C VAL A 343 1.59 20.68 -11.61
N GLY A 344 1.48 20.41 -10.31
CA GLY A 344 2.57 20.58 -9.34
C GLY A 344 2.63 21.95 -8.67
N THR A 345 1.62 22.82 -8.84
CA THR A 345 1.59 24.12 -8.16
C THR A 345 1.28 23.93 -6.69
N VAL A 346 2.07 24.57 -5.83
CA VAL A 346 1.96 24.46 -4.38
C VAL A 346 1.14 25.60 -3.80
N ARG A 347 0.26 25.29 -2.85
CA ARG A 347 -0.48 26.25 -2.03
C ARG A 347 -0.24 25.95 -0.54
N LEU A 348 -0.02 26.99 0.26
CA LEU A 348 0.00 26.89 1.72
C LEU A 348 -1.42 27.01 2.25
N LEU A 349 -1.80 26.13 3.17
CA LEU A 349 -3.13 26.11 3.79
C LEU A 349 -3.03 26.29 5.30
N ASN A 350 -4.01 26.96 5.90
CA ASN A 350 -4.21 27.01 7.36
C ASN A 350 -5.37 26.11 7.82
N GLU A 351 -6.28 25.75 6.92
CA GLU A 351 -7.42 24.89 7.18
C GLU A 351 -7.89 24.15 5.92
N VAL A 352 -8.26 22.88 6.09
CA VAL A 352 -8.91 22.08 5.05
C VAL A 352 -9.92 21.11 5.66
N ILE A 353 -11.05 20.94 4.99
CA ILE A 353 -12.11 19.99 5.34
C ILE A 353 -12.20 18.94 4.24
N GLN A 354 -12.05 17.68 4.61
CA GLN A 354 -12.28 16.54 3.72
C GLN A 354 -13.74 16.09 3.83
N LEU A 355 -14.41 16.10 2.68
CA LEU A 355 -15.80 15.68 2.48
C LEU A 355 -15.85 14.57 1.41
N TYR A 356 -17.01 13.93 1.28
CA TYR A 356 -17.27 12.91 0.27
C TYR A 356 -18.40 13.37 -0.65
N ARG A 357 -18.15 13.34 -1.96
CA ARG A 357 -19.15 13.58 -3.00
C ARG A 357 -19.71 12.23 -3.43
N GLU A 358 -21.03 12.09 -3.39
CA GLU A 358 -21.69 10.89 -3.90
C GLU A 358 -21.49 10.76 -5.42
N GLY A 359 -21.45 9.51 -5.89
CA GLY A 359 -21.40 9.25 -7.32
C GLY A 359 -22.75 9.49 -7.99
N SER A 360 -22.74 9.78 -9.28
CA SER A 360 -23.93 9.86 -10.12
C SER A 360 -24.07 8.62 -10.99
N THR A 361 -25.30 8.32 -11.40
CA THR A 361 -25.63 7.27 -12.37
C THR A 361 -26.47 7.85 -13.52
N HIS A 362 -26.41 7.20 -14.68
CA HIS A 362 -27.32 7.45 -15.79
C HIS A 362 -27.84 6.11 -16.36
N PRO A 363 -29.02 6.08 -17.02
CA PRO A 363 -29.53 4.87 -17.64
C PRO A 363 -28.59 4.33 -18.72
N ASP A 364 -28.36 3.02 -18.75
CA ASP A 364 -27.52 2.36 -19.75
C ASP A 364 -28.07 2.66 -21.17
N PRO A 365 -27.22 3.12 -22.11
CA PRO A 365 -27.65 3.44 -23.47
C PRO A 365 -28.24 2.25 -24.25
N THR A 366 -27.89 1.03 -23.86
CA THR A 366 -28.27 -0.23 -24.49
C THR A 366 -29.33 -1.00 -23.72
N ASN A 367 -29.47 -0.74 -22.41
CA ASN A 367 -30.51 -1.31 -21.58
C ASN A 367 -31.03 -0.29 -20.55
N PRO A 368 -32.02 0.56 -20.89
CA PRO A 368 -32.49 1.64 -20.03
C PRO A 368 -33.03 1.23 -18.64
N ASP A 369 -33.24 -0.06 -18.40
CA ASP A 369 -33.62 -0.61 -17.09
C ASP A 369 -32.42 -0.82 -16.15
N LEU A 370 -31.19 -0.64 -16.63
CA LEU A 370 -29.96 -0.69 -15.84
C LEU A 370 -29.37 0.71 -15.69
N GLU A 371 -28.84 1.01 -14.51
CA GLU A 371 -28.09 2.24 -14.27
C GLU A 371 -26.58 1.97 -14.39
N VAL A 372 -25.89 2.83 -15.12
CA VAL A 372 -24.43 2.83 -15.25
C VAL A 372 -23.88 4.03 -14.48
N VAL A 373 -22.77 3.83 -13.79
CA VAL A 373 -22.07 4.92 -13.08
C VAL A 373 -21.64 5.98 -14.08
N ASP A 374 -22.07 7.21 -13.84
CA ASP A 374 -21.69 8.40 -14.60
C ASP A 374 -20.39 8.97 -14.00
N GLU A 375 -20.44 9.44 -12.76
CA GLU A 375 -19.27 9.79 -11.97
C GLU A 375 -19.19 8.92 -10.71
N PRO A 376 -18.05 8.27 -10.41
CA PRO A 376 -17.88 7.57 -9.15
C PRO A 376 -17.80 8.56 -7.97
N GLY A 377 -18.28 8.13 -6.80
CA GLY A 377 -18.12 8.92 -5.58
C GLY A 377 -16.65 9.15 -5.24
N ARG A 378 -16.32 10.34 -4.72
CA ARG A 378 -14.94 10.78 -4.52
C ARG A 378 -14.78 11.70 -3.32
N TYR A 379 -13.59 11.69 -2.73
CA TYR A 379 -13.24 12.69 -1.71
C TYR A 379 -13.00 14.06 -2.34
N VAL A 380 -13.44 15.11 -1.63
CA VAL A 380 -13.27 16.52 -1.99
C VAL A 380 -12.61 17.24 -0.82
N LEU A 381 -11.70 18.17 -1.13
CA LEU A 381 -11.04 19.04 -0.17
C LEU A 381 -11.62 20.45 -0.29
N VAL A 382 -12.11 21.00 0.82
CA VAL A 382 -12.71 22.34 0.89
C VAL A 382 -11.89 23.22 1.82
N THR A 383 -11.57 24.44 1.40
CA THR A 383 -10.83 25.45 2.17
C THR A 383 -11.74 26.60 2.62
N PRO A 384 -11.33 27.45 3.57
CA PRO A 384 -12.09 28.66 3.92
C PRO A 384 -12.30 29.65 2.77
N SER A 385 -11.45 29.60 1.74
CA SER A 385 -11.57 30.38 0.50
C SER A 385 -12.51 29.77 -0.53
N ALA A 386 -13.21 28.67 -0.20
CA ALA A 386 -14.16 28.04 -1.12
C ALA A 386 -15.27 29.02 -1.54
N PRO A 387 -15.65 29.04 -2.83
CA PRO A 387 -16.73 29.90 -3.29
C PRO A 387 -18.07 29.44 -2.69
N ASP A 388 -19.02 30.38 -2.61
CA ASP A 388 -20.38 30.11 -2.11
C ASP A 388 -21.05 28.94 -2.82
N SER A 389 -20.75 28.70 -4.11
CA SER A 389 -21.28 27.55 -4.86
C SER A 389 -20.91 26.23 -4.19
N VAL A 390 -19.65 26.05 -3.80
CA VAL A 390 -19.14 24.84 -3.11
C VAL A 390 -19.66 24.79 -1.68
N MET A 391 -19.65 25.91 -0.96
CA MET A 391 -20.11 25.96 0.43
C MET A 391 -21.60 25.60 0.55
N ASN A 392 -22.42 25.98 -0.44
CA ASN A 392 -23.85 25.67 -0.49
C ASN A 392 -24.17 24.20 -0.83
N GLU A 393 -23.18 23.41 -1.27
CA GLU A 393 -23.29 21.97 -1.53
C GLU A 393 -23.11 21.12 -0.26
N ILE A 394 -22.47 21.67 0.79
CA ILE A 394 -22.22 20.97 2.04
C ILE A 394 -23.55 20.55 2.70
N GLY A 395 -23.66 19.26 3.02
CA GLY A 395 -24.87 18.66 3.57
C GLY A 395 -25.96 18.36 2.54
N LYS A 396 -25.71 18.59 1.25
CA LYS A 396 -26.60 18.22 0.14
C LYS A 396 -25.96 17.17 -0.76
N THR A 397 -24.88 17.56 -1.44
CA THR A 397 -24.11 16.70 -2.38
C THR A 397 -22.70 16.44 -1.88
N LEU A 398 -22.18 17.32 -1.01
CA LEU A 398 -20.95 17.11 -0.26
C LEU A 398 -21.30 16.65 1.15
N LEU A 399 -21.11 15.35 1.40
CA LEU A 399 -21.47 14.68 2.63
C LEU A 399 -20.24 14.47 3.53
N PRO A 400 -20.45 14.21 4.83
CA PRO A 400 -19.34 13.91 5.73
C PRO A 400 -18.57 12.64 5.30
N ALA A 401 -17.24 12.71 5.37
CA ALA A 401 -16.34 11.69 4.83
C ALA A 401 -16.15 10.45 5.73
N THR A 402 -16.60 10.49 6.99
CA THR A 402 -16.40 9.41 7.96
C THR A 402 -17.56 9.30 8.95
N LEU A 403 -17.65 8.16 9.63
CA LEU A 403 -18.48 7.97 10.82
C LEU A 403 -17.59 8.05 12.07
N ARG A 404 -18.07 8.73 13.11
CA ARG A 404 -17.49 8.74 14.46
C ARG A 404 -18.61 8.54 15.47
N ASP A 405 -18.51 7.47 16.27
CA ASP A 405 -19.53 7.09 17.26
C ASP A 405 -20.94 6.95 16.65
N GLY A 406 -21.02 6.42 15.42
CA GLY A 406 -22.28 6.24 14.68
C GLY A 406 -22.89 7.54 14.13
N ARG A 407 -22.16 8.67 14.20
CA ARG A 407 -22.56 9.96 13.61
C ARG A 407 -21.64 10.33 12.46
N GLU A 408 -22.23 10.90 11.43
CA GLU A 408 -21.49 11.44 10.29
C GLU A 408 -20.62 12.62 10.73
N PHE A 409 -19.36 12.63 10.30
CA PHE A 409 -18.38 13.64 10.68
C PHE A 409 -17.47 14.02 9.51
N ALA A 410 -17.28 15.32 9.29
CA ALA A 410 -16.34 15.83 8.31
C ALA A 410 -14.94 15.91 8.94
N ARG A 411 -13.89 15.51 8.22
CA ARG A 411 -12.53 15.57 8.76
C ARG A 411 -11.93 16.94 8.48
N ARG A 412 -11.82 17.77 9.51
CA ARG A 412 -11.11 19.06 9.45
C ARG A 412 -9.67 18.89 9.94
N ILE A 413 -8.72 19.48 9.22
CA ILE A 413 -7.32 19.63 9.61
C ILE A 413 -7.02 21.14 9.59
N SER A 414 -6.40 21.65 10.65
CA SER A 414 -6.10 23.07 10.80
C SER A 414 -4.83 23.26 11.61
N THR A 415 -4.12 24.36 11.35
CA THR A 415 -2.98 24.80 12.16
C THR A 415 -3.34 26.02 12.99
N ALA A 416 -2.67 26.19 14.12
CA ALA A 416 -2.76 27.38 14.96
C ALA A 416 -1.55 28.32 14.80
N ALA A 417 -0.56 27.93 13.98
CA ALA A 417 0.68 28.66 13.83
C ALA A 417 0.51 30.00 13.08
N TYR A 418 -0.37 30.01 12.09
CA TYR A 418 -0.62 31.16 11.22
C TYR A 418 -2.07 31.18 10.75
N THR A 419 -2.54 32.38 10.43
CA THR A 419 -3.79 32.67 9.72
C THR A 419 -3.48 33.07 8.29
N LEU A 420 -4.43 32.81 7.38
CA LEU A 420 -4.36 33.25 6.00
C LEU A 420 -5.58 34.15 5.73
N ILE A 421 -5.51 35.37 6.26
CA ILE A 421 -6.56 36.38 6.14
C ILE A 421 -5.96 37.73 5.76
N ASP A 422 -6.66 38.46 4.91
CA ASP A 422 -6.27 39.79 4.48
C ASP A 422 -6.56 40.85 5.55
N GLU A 423 -6.16 42.09 5.28
CA GLU A 423 -6.40 43.25 6.14
C GLU A 423 -7.89 43.50 6.46
N ASN A 424 -8.80 42.98 5.64
CA ASN A 424 -10.26 43.11 5.77
C ASN A 424 -10.89 41.89 6.48
N GLY A 425 -10.09 40.89 6.87
CA GLY A 425 -10.54 39.65 7.49
C GLY A 425 -11.12 38.61 6.53
N ASN A 426 -10.92 38.75 5.22
CA ASN A 426 -11.29 37.74 4.23
C ASN A 426 -10.16 36.70 4.10
N ALA A 427 -10.48 35.48 3.67
CA ALA A 427 -9.45 34.47 3.40
C ALA A 427 -8.49 34.95 2.30
N GLU A 428 -7.19 34.76 2.52
CA GLU A 428 -6.12 35.11 1.60
C GLU A 428 -5.34 33.86 1.17
N GLU A 429 -4.77 33.87 -0.03
CA GLU A 429 -3.77 32.87 -0.45
C GLU A 429 -2.39 33.54 -0.50
N PRO A 430 -1.44 33.14 0.35
CA PRO A 430 -0.12 33.74 0.39
C PRO A 430 0.65 33.44 -0.89
N VAL A 431 1.62 34.27 -1.22
CA VAL A 431 2.49 34.04 -2.38
C VAL A 431 3.40 32.86 -2.06
N VAL A 432 3.24 31.77 -2.82
CA VAL A 432 4.12 30.60 -2.78
C VAL A 432 4.91 30.53 -4.07
N THR A 433 6.23 30.44 -3.96
CA THR A 433 7.12 30.20 -5.08
C THR A 433 7.82 28.85 -4.90
N SER A 434 8.21 28.23 -6.01
CA SER A 434 8.85 26.92 -5.98
C SER A 434 10.03 26.87 -6.96
N ILE A 435 11.13 26.28 -6.52
CA ILE A 435 12.31 26.00 -7.34
C ILE A 435 12.41 24.49 -7.46
N GLY A 436 12.29 23.98 -8.69
CA GLY A 436 12.23 22.53 -8.94
C GLY A 436 10.84 21.95 -8.68
N SER A 437 10.73 20.62 -8.78
CA SER A 437 9.47 19.90 -8.53
C SER A 437 9.28 19.63 -7.04
N PHE A 438 8.05 19.75 -6.55
CA PHE A 438 7.70 19.43 -5.15
C PHE A 438 8.23 18.04 -4.76
N GLY A 439 8.91 17.94 -3.61
CA GLY A 439 9.46 16.67 -3.11
C GLY A 439 10.77 16.20 -3.75
N ALA A 440 11.25 16.84 -4.83
CA ALA A 440 12.53 16.47 -5.43
C ALA A 440 13.70 16.95 -4.57
N THR A 441 14.75 16.14 -4.42
CA THR A 441 15.93 16.52 -3.62
C THR A 441 16.54 17.84 -4.11
N GLY A 442 16.73 18.78 -3.17
CA GLY A 442 17.26 20.11 -3.44
C GLY A 442 16.25 21.09 -4.04
N ALA A 443 15.01 20.66 -4.32
CA ALA A 443 13.93 21.58 -4.62
C ALA A 443 13.54 22.35 -3.36
N SER A 444 13.07 23.58 -3.55
CA SER A 444 12.61 24.43 -2.46
C SER A 444 11.25 25.06 -2.72
N ILE A 445 10.54 25.35 -1.63
CA ILE A 445 9.28 26.09 -1.62
C ILE A 445 9.48 27.26 -0.67
N GLU A 446 9.11 28.45 -1.13
CA GLU A 446 9.13 29.66 -0.33
C GLU A 446 7.71 30.22 -0.24
N ALA A 447 7.20 30.34 0.98
CA ALA A 447 5.89 30.92 1.27
C ALA A 447 6.06 32.22 2.03
N ASN A 448 5.49 33.31 1.50
CA ASN A 448 5.54 34.63 2.10
C ASN A 448 4.16 34.97 2.67
N LEU A 449 4.06 34.99 3.99
CA LEU A 449 2.84 35.28 4.74
C LEU A 449 2.90 36.68 5.32
N LYS A 450 1.73 37.32 5.43
CA LYS A 450 1.55 38.57 6.15
C LYS A 450 0.58 38.33 7.29
N ILE A 451 1.01 38.63 8.52
CA ILE A 451 0.09 38.79 9.65
C ILE A 451 -0.18 40.28 9.73
N ALA A 452 -1.29 40.71 9.14
CA ALA A 452 -1.67 42.11 9.10
C ALA A 452 -1.81 42.70 10.50
N ASP A 453 -1.67 44.02 10.63
CA ASP A 453 -1.99 44.75 11.87
C ASP A 453 -3.41 44.44 12.37
N SER A 454 -4.38 44.28 11.46
CA SER A 454 -5.76 43.94 11.79
C SER A 454 -5.99 42.45 12.12
N ASP A 455 -4.98 41.59 11.99
CA ASP A 455 -5.14 40.15 12.21
C ASP A 455 -5.41 39.86 13.72
N PRO A 456 -6.47 39.10 14.05
CA PRO A 456 -6.78 38.70 15.43
C PRO A 456 -5.65 37.96 16.17
N ASN A 457 -4.72 37.34 15.45
CA ASN A 457 -3.57 36.63 15.99
C ASN A 457 -2.30 37.49 16.03
N ASN A 458 -2.36 38.77 15.64
CA ASN A 458 -1.24 39.66 15.75
C ASN A 458 -0.84 39.85 17.24
N PRO A 459 0.38 39.46 17.66
CA PRO A 459 0.78 39.49 19.06
C PRO A 459 0.91 40.90 19.63
N PHE A 460 0.98 41.95 18.79
CA PHE A 460 1.00 43.33 19.25
C PHE A 460 -0.38 43.84 19.66
N HIS A 461 -1.47 43.15 19.30
CA HIS A 461 -2.82 43.58 19.64
C HIS A 461 -3.41 42.85 20.86
N HIS A 462 -3.78 43.64 21.89
CA HIS A 462 -4.33 43.18 23.14
C HIS A 462 -5.54 44.04 23.52
N GLN A 463 -6.70 43.42 23.77
CA GLN A 463 -7.98 44.12 23.97
C GLN A 463 -7.96 45.24 25.04
N TYR A 464 -7.15 45.08 26.10
CA TYR A 464 -7.17 45.95 27.27
C TYR A 464 -5.96 46.88 27.41
N HIS A 465 -4.96 46.77 26.53
CA HIS A 465 -3.77 47.61 26.63
C HIS A 465 -3.96 48.95 25.89
N PRO A 466 -3.85 50.12 26.55
CA PRO A 466 -4.18 51.41 25.95
C PRO A 466 -3.43 51.77 24.66
N GLN A 467 -2.20 51.28 24.51
CA GLN A 467 -1.31 51.54 23.36
C GLN A 467 -1.28 50.41 22.32
N HIS A 468 -1.91 49.28 22.63
CA HIS A 468 -1.84 48.05 21.84
C HIS A 468 -3.23 47.49 21.58
N ARG A 469 -4.27 48.30 21.71
CA ARG A 469 -5.64 47.96 21.30
C ARG A 469 -5.82 48.28 19.82
N TYR A 470 -6.88 47.77 19.21
CA TYR A 470 -7.28 48.22 17.89
C TYR A 470 -7.58 49.74 17.89
N PRO A 471 -7.09 50.49 16.89
CA PRO A 471 -7.33 51.92 16.79
C PRO A 471 -8.82 52.19 16.59
N LYS A 472 -9.34 53.23 17.25
CA LYS A 472 -10.68 53.75 16.97
C LYS A 472 -10.64 54.59 15.69
N PRO A 473 -11.77 54.78 14.99
CA PRO A 473 -11.82 55.67 13.83
C PRO A 473 -11.20 57.04 14.14
N GLY A 474 -10.15 57.42 13.40
CA GLY A 474 -9.41 58.67 13.57
C GLY A 474 -8.18 58.63 14.47
N GLU A 475 -7.85 57.48 15.07
CA GLU A 475 -6.59 57.25 15.79
C GLU A 475 -5.53 56.68 14.83
N ASN A 476 -4.28 57.13 14.95
CA ASN A 476 -3.16 56.63 14.15
C ASN A 476 -2.19 55.88 15.06
N PHE A 477 -2.13 54.57 14.92
CA PHE A 477 -1.19 53.70 15.63
C PHE A 477 -0.06 53.29 14.66
N PRO A 478 1.12 52.89 15.17
CA PRO A 478 2.12 52.24 14.32
C PRO A 478 1.53 51.00 13.66
N ASP A 479 1.94 50.72 12.43
CA ASP A 479 1.60 49.48 11.73
C ASP A 479 2.48 48.36 12.29
N TRP A 480 1.85 47.37 12.91
CA TRP A 480 2.50 46.20 13.49
C TRP A 480 2.36 44.96 12.61
N THR A 481 2.22 45.14 11.29
CA THR A 481 2.24 44.04 10.33
C THR A 481 3.55 43.25 10.46
N ILE A 482 3.42 41.93 10.50
CA ILE A 482 4.55 41.00 10.55
C ILE A 482 4.64 40.28 9.20
N ASP A 483 5.81 40.34 8.58
CA ASP A 483 6.15 39.55 7.40
C ASP A 483 6.83 38.26 7.85
N TRP A 484 6.31 37.11 7.41
CA TRP A 484 6.86 35.80 7.74
C TRP A 484 7.19 35.04 6.46
N ASN A 485 8.48 34.86 6.21
CA ASN A 485 8.98 34.03 5.13
C ASN A 485 9.29 32.62 5.65
N MET A 486 8.75 31.60 4.99
CA MET A 486 8.98 30.19 5.26
C MET A 486 9.64 29.51 4.06
N GLU A 487 10.81 28.92 4.26
CA GLU A 487 11.55 28.19 3.23
C GLU A 487 11.66 26.71 3.61
N PHE A 488 11.17 25.86 2.71
CA PHE A 488 11.22 24.40 2.79
C PHE A 488 12.15 23.88 1.72
N THR A 489 13.24 23.20 2.08
CA THR A 489 14.15 22.56 1.11
C THR A 489 14.13 21.05 1.29
N PHE A 490 13.74 20.30 0.25
CA PHE A 490 13.60 18.85 0.32
C PHE A 490 14.94 18.12 0.29
N THR A 491 15.06 17.05 1.08
CA THR A 491 16.25 16.18 1.15
C THR A 491 15.98 14.79 0.59
N ALA A 492 17.03 14.09 0.17
CA ALA A 492 16.93 12.72 -0.30
C ALA A 492 16.61 11.74 0.83
N ASP A 493 17.12 12.02 2.04
CA ASP A 493 16.99 11.18 3.22
C ASP A 493 16.15 11.88 4.30
N PRO A 494 15.49 11.13 5.19
CA PRO A 494 14.76 11.69 6.33
C PRO A 494 15.67 12.56 7.21
N PRO A 495 15.28 13.81 7.53
CA PRO A 495 16.12 14.72 8.30
C PRO A 495 16.32 14.31 9.77
N ASP A 496 15.48 13.42 10.29
CA ASP A 496 15.60 12.81 11.61
C ASP A 496 16.44 11.51 11.61
N GLY A 497 16.90 11.06 10.44
CA GLY A 497 17.64 9.81 10.27
C GLY A 497 16.77 8.55 10.43
N VAL A 498 15.45 8.68 10.51
CA VAL A 498 14.52 7.56 10.67
C VAL A 498 14.00 7.13 9.30
N ASN A 499 14.55 6.04 8.77
CA ASN A 499 14.10 5.44 7.51
C ASN A 499 12.78 4.67 7.70
N THR A 500 11.68 5.27 7.24
CA THR A 500 10.35 4.67 7.17
C THR A 500 10.04 4.24 5.73
N ALA A 501 9.13 3.27 5.53
CA ALA A 501 8.66 3.01 4.18
C ALA A 501 7.87 4.20 3.64
N GLY A 502 7.91 4.36 2.32
CA GLY A 502 7.20 5.45 1.65
C GLY A 502 7.91 6.79 1.68
N TRP A 503 9.14 6.90 2.21
CA TRP A 503 9.97 8.09 2.01
C TRP A 503 10.20 8.34 0.51
N GLY A 504 9.99 9.58 0.07
CA GLY A 504 9.95 9.98 -1.34
C GLY A 504 8.63 9.68 -2.05
N ASP A 505 7.72 8.86 -1.48
CA ASP A 505 6.42 8.50 -2.05
C ASP A 505 5.23 9.16 -1.32
N THR A 506 4.98 8.70 -0.09
CA THR A 506 3.91 9.17 0.79
C THR A 506 4.43 10.01 1.96
N GLN A 507 5.75 10.02 2.16
CA GLN A 507 6.46 10.86 3.11
C GLN A 507 7.53 11.69 2.39
N LEU A 508 7.63 12.96 2.75
CA LEU A 508 8.65 13.89 2.25
C LEU A 508 9.15 14.75 3.40
N GLY A 509 10.25 15.44 3.21
CA GLY A 509 10.75 16.38 4.20
C GLY A 509 12.12 16.92 3.83
N GLY A 510 12.70 17.66 4.76
CA GLY A 510 14.03 18.21 4.60
C GLY A 510 14.29 19.35 5.57
N THR A 511 15.10 20.31 5.17
CA THR A 511 15.49 21.44 6.03
C THR A 511 14.47 22.56 5.94
N TYR A 512 14.23 23.23 7.07
CA TYR A 512 13.34 24.37 7.17
C TYR A 512 14.12 25.60 7.64
N ARG A 513 13.82 26.76 7.05
CA ARG A 513 14.30 28.06 7.48
C ARG A 513 13.15 29.05 7.47
N GLN A 514 13.15 29.98 8.41
CA GLN A 514 12.20 31.10 8.42
C GLN A 514 12.87 32.41 8.75
N GLU A 515 12.29 33.48 8.22
CA GLU A 515 12.61 34.87 8.54
C GLU A 515 11.32 35.58 8.97
N ILE A 516 11.36 36.28 10.10
CA ILE A 516 10.22 37.02 10.64
C ILE A 516 10.63 38.48 10.82
N GLU A 517 9.97 39.38 10.11
CA GLU A 517 10.18 40.83 10.18
C GLU A 517 8.97 41.50 10.85
N GLY A 518 9.21 42.60 11.58
CA GLY A 518 8.16 43.35 12.28
C GLY A 518 7.86 42.87 13.71
N LEU A 519 8.28 41.65 14.09
CA LEU A 519 8.15 41.15 15.47
C LEU A 519 9.23 41.73 16.42
N ALA A 520 10.42 42.02 15.89
CA ALA A 520 11.51 42.69 16.57
C ALA A 520 12.09 43.79 15.66
N ASN A 521 13.04 44.58 16.19
CA ASN A 521 13.69 45.63 15.40
C ASN A 521 14.51 45.07 14.22
N ASP A 522 15.13 43.91 14.43
CA ASP A 522 15.82 43.15 13.40
C ASP A 522 15.00 41.92 13.01
N THR A 523 15.24 41.41 11.80
CA THR A 523 14.69 40.16 11.30
C THR A 523 15.12 38.99 12.19
N ILE A 524 14.17 38.20 12.67
CA ILE A 524 14.45 36.97 13.41
C ILE A 524 14.59 35.83 12.43
N VAL A 525 15.68 35.07 12.53
CA VAL A 525 15.94 33.90 11.69
C VAL A 525 15.93 32.63 12.53
N ALA A 526 15.11 31.66 12.14
CA ALA A 526 15.12 30.35 12.78
C ALA A 526 15.25 29.22 11.75
N GLY A 527 15.75 28.08 12.19
CA GLY A 527 15.99 26.93 11.33
C GLY A 527 15.78 25.59 12.03
N GLY A 528 15.53 24.57 11.21
CA GLY A 528 15.25 23.23 11.67
C GLY A 528 14.97 22.28 10.51
N TYR A 529 13.99 21.40 10.68
CA TYR A 529 13.56 20.47 9.64
C TYR A 529 12.04 20.37 9.58
N PHE A 530 11.54 19.80 8.50
CA PHE A 530 10.13 19.50 8.35
C PHE A 530 9.93 18.08 7.83
N LYS A 531 8.80 17.47 8.17
CA LYS A 531 8.35 16.19 7.62
C LYS A 531 6.88 16.32 7.23
N LEU A 532 6.52 15.79 6.07
CA LEU A 532 5.18 15.81 5.50
C LEU A 532 4.73 14.39 5.21
N GLN A 533 3.49 14.10 5.53
CA GLN A 533 2.76 12.90 5.12
C GLN A 533 1.69 13.29 4.11
N ARG A 534 1.57 12.54 3.02
CA ARG A 534 0.45 12.70 2.08
C ARG A 534 -0.84 12.23 2.76
N ALA A 535 -1.69 13.17 3.13
CA ALA A 535 -2.94 12.93 3.82
C ALA A 535 -4.10 12.61 2.86
N SER A 536 -4.06 13.16 1.64
CA SER A 536 -5.06 12.90 0.61
C SER A 536 -4.44 13.04 -0.78
N PRO A 537 -4.77 12.17 -1.76
CA PRO A 537 -4.28 12.30 -3.12
C PRO A 537 -5.17 13.19 -4.02
N VAL A 538 -6.17 13.89 -3.45
CA VAL A 538 -7.11 14.74 -4.19
C VAL A 538 -6.37 15.98 -4.73
N PRO A 539 -6.24 16.13 -6.06
CA PRO A 539 -5.37 17.14 -6.64
C PRO A 539 -6.07 18.50 -6.87
N VAL A 540 -7.36 18.60 -6.55
CA VAL A 540 -8.17 19.82 -6.72
C VAL A 540 -8.74 20.26 -5.38
N LEU A 541 -8.55 21.54 -5.05
CA LEU A 541 -9.24 22.19 -3.94
C LEU A 541 -10.55 22.77 -4.42
N ASN A 542 -11.56 22.78 -3.54
CA ASN A 542 -12.84 23.44 -3.77
C ASN A 542 -13.54 22.95 -5.05
N ASP A 543 -13.46 21.64 -5.32
CA ASP A 543 -14.12 20.98 -6.46
C ASP A 543 -15.66 21.10 -6.30
N GLY A 544 -16.25 22.07 -7.00
CA GLY A 544 -17.69 22.31 -7.07
C GLY A 544 -18.31 21.77 -8.35
N VAL A 545 -19.62 21.62 -8.38
CA VAL A 545 -20.31 21.30 -9.64
C VAL A 545 -20.22 22.52 -10.56
N THR A 546 -19.48 22.41 -11.66
CA THR A 546 -19.63 23.37 -12.76
C THR A 546 -21.02 23.17 -13.36
N ASN A 547 -21.89 24.17 -13.20
CA ASN A 547 -23.20 24.20 -13.86
C ASN A 547 -23.11 24.05 -15.38
#